data_AF-A0A2U0SUF2-F1
#
_entry.id   AF-A0A2U0SUF2-F1
#
_cell.length_a   1.000
_cell.length_b   1.000
_cell.length_c   1.000
_cell.angle_alpha   90.00
_cell.angle_beta   90.00
_cell.angle_gamma   90.00
#
_symmetry.space_group_name_H-M   'P 1'
#
loop_
_entity.id
_entity.type
_entity.pdbx_description
1 polymer ?
#
loop_
_entity_poly.entity_id
_entity_poly.type
_entity_poly.pdbx_seq_one_letter_code
_entity_poly.pdbx_strand_id
1 'polypeptide(L)' 'MAGIDDFVNKQKPGARFVITAQMLRMTPQQFDSVALEWMEDGGPGFDVAGIPHRVVIDGQFYIGRITVQRHGEPA' A
#
# COMPACT_ATOMS: atom_id res chain seq x y z
N MET A 1 2.37 2.13 18.60
CA MET A 1 1.99 1.07 17.62
C MET A 1 2.65 1.44 16.32
N ALA A 2 3.25 0.49 15.60
CA ALA A 2 3.85 0.80 14.31
C ALA A 2 2.75 0.99 13.26
N GLY A 3 2.48 2.22 12.84
CA GLY A 3 1.51 2.57 11.79
C GLY A 3 2.10 2.46 10.39
N ILE A 4 1.29 2.74 9.36
CA ILE A 4 1.75 2.82 7.95
C ILE A 4 2.95 3.77 7.82
N ASP A 5 2.91 4.91 8.52
CA ASP A 5 3.95 5.93 8.51
C ASP A 5 5.31 5.39 9.00
N ASP A 6 5.30 4.47 9.97
CA ASP A 6 6.54 3.86 10.48
C ASP A 6 7.20 2.95 9.46
N PHE A 7 6.44 2.35 8.54
CA PHE A 7 6.99 1.57 7.44
C PHE A 7 7.51 2.47 6.32
N VAL A 8 6.76 3.49 5.98
CA VAL A 8 7.07 4.45 4.91
C VAL A 8 8.31 5.28 5.25
N ASN A 9 8.42 5.78 6.49
CA ASN A 9 9.54 6.62 6.93
C ASN A 9 10.86 5.85 7.09
N LYS A 10 10.83 4.51 7.09
CA LYS A 10 12.05 3.68 7.04
C LYS A 10 12.62 3.53 5.64
N GLN A 11 11.86 3.89 4.61
CA GLN A 11 12.30 3.76 3.21
C GLN A 11 13.02 5.02 2.77
N LYS A 12 14.05 4.85 1.93
CA LYS A 12 14.74 5.99 1.32
C LYS A 12 13.77 6.77 0.41
N PRO A 13 13.92 8.10 0.29
CA PRO A 13 13.19 8.89 -0.70
C PRO A 13 13.30 8.27 -2.10
N GLY A 14 12.18 8.19 -2.83
CA GLY A 14 12.12 7.58 -4.16
C GLY A 14 12.16 6.04 -4.20
N ALA A 15 12.35 5.36 -3.06
CA ALA A 15 12.43 3.90 -3.04
C ALA A 15 11.10 3.24 -3.43
N ARG A 16 11.19 2.12 -4.15
CA ARG A 16 10.04 1.24 -4.42
C ARG A 16 10.02 0.09 -3.44
N PHE A 17 8.85 -0.15 -2.86
CA PHE A 17 8.65 -1.21 -1.87
C PHE A 17 7.21 -1.70 -1.89
N VAL A 18 6.95 -2.72 -1.08
CA VAL A 18 5.67 -3.43 -1.06
C VAL A 18 4.96 -3.18 0.27
N ILE A 19 3.65 -2.99 0.20
CA ILE A 19 2.75 -2.94 1.35
C ILE A 19 1.72 -4.06 1.17
N THR A 20 1.48 -4.81 2.26
CA THR A 20 0.52 -5.93 2.28
C THR A 20 -0.52 -5.73 3.37
N ALA A 21 -1.69 -6.35 3.20
CA ALA A 21 -2.74 -6.40 4.22
C ALA A 21 -2.22 -6.91 5.57
N GLN A 22 -1.36 -7.95 5.55
CA GLN A 22 -0.79 -8.57 6.74
C GLN A 22 0.12 -7.61 7.54
N MET A 23 0.90 -6.78 6.86
CA MET A 23 1.75 -5.78 7.52
C MET A 23 0.94 -4.79 8.35
N LEU A 24 -0.28 -4.46 7.89
CA LEU A 24 -1.20 -3.55 8.56
C LEU A 24 -2.20 -4.27 9.47
N ARG A 25 -2.07 -5.60 9.62
CA ARG A 25 -3.00 -6.45 10.39
C ARG A 25 -4.45 -6.34 9.92
N MET A 26 -4.64 -6.13 8.62
CA MET A 26 -5.94 -6.05 7.95
C MET A 26 -6.26 -7.37 7.26
N THR A 27 -7.55 -7.67 7.10
CA THR A 27 -7.99 -8.66 6.12
C THR A 27 -7.82 -8.13 4.70
N PRO A 28 -7.75 -8.99 3.67
CA PRO A 28 -7.71 -8.52 2.29
C PRO A 28 -8.90 -7.63 1.92
N GLN A 29 -10.10 -7.90 2.45
CA GLN A 29 -11.29 -7.07 2.19
C GLN A 29 -11.16 -5.66 2.78
N GLN A 30 -10.61 -5.54 4.01
CA GLN A 30 -10.35 -4.24 4.63
C GLN A 30 -9.26 -3.48 3.88
N PHE A 31 -8.19 -4.19 3.50
CA PHE A 31 -7.08 -3.60 2.76
C PHE A 31 -7.50 -3.16 1.35
N ASP A 32 -8.43 -3.87 0.71
CA ASP A 32 -8.93 -3.53 -0.62
C ASP A 32 -9.50 -2.10 -0.67
N SER A 33 -10.39 -1.74 0.25
CA SER A 33 -10.94 -0.38 0.33
C SER A 33 -9.85 0.69 0.47
N VAL A 34 -8.88 0.46 1.36
CA VAL A 34 -7.80 1.43 1.63
C VAL A 34 -6.83 1.52 0.45
N ALA A 35 -6.53 0.39 -0.19
CA ALA A 35 -5.65 0.34 -1.35
C ALA A 35 -6.27 1.02 -2.56
N LEU A 36 -7.60 0.92 -2.75
CA LEU A 36 -8.32 1.64 -3.79
C LEU A 36 -8.24 3.16 -3.58
N GLU A 37 -8.45 3.62 -2.34
CA GLU A 37 -8.28 5.05 -1.98
C GLU A 37 -6.87 5.54 -2.30
N TRP A 38 -5.83 4.80 -1.88
CA TRP A 38 -4.44 5.18 -2.19
C TRP A 38 -4.09 5.11 -3.68
N MET A 39 -4.78 4.30 -4.47
CA MET A 39 -4.60 4.28 -5.92
C MET A 39 -5.17 5.52 -6.60
N GLU A 40 -6.23 6.10 -6.04
CA GLU A 40 -6.90 7.28 -6.58
C GLU A 40 -6.21 8.57 -6.12
N ASP A 41 -5.96 8.68 -4.81
CA ASP A 41 -5.53 9.93 -4.17
C ASP A 41 -4.05 9.94 -3.74
N GLY A 42 -3.37 8.79 -3.85
CA GLY A 42 -2.06 8.57 -3.26
C GLY A 42 -2.15 8.17 -1.79
N GLY A 43 -1.07 7.56 -1.29
CA GLY A 43 -0.94 7.17 0.11
C GLY A 43 -0.14 8.19 0.93
N PRO A 44 -0.04 7.99 2.25
CA PRO A 44 0.72 8.89 3.12
C PRO A 44 2.22 8.86 2.77
N GLY A 45 2.63 9.82 1.95
CA GLY A 45 4.02 9.98 1.51
C GLY A 45 4.46 9.01 0.40
N PHE A 46 3.55 8.32 -0.27
CA PHE A 46 3.89 7.45 -1.39
C PHE A 46 2.78 7.43 -2.45
N ASP A 47 3.17 7.11 -3.67
CA ASP A 47 2.23 6.82 -4.76
C ASP A 47 2.18 5.31 -5.01
N VAL A 48 1.01 4.80 -5.41
CA VAL A 48 0.90 3.40 -5.86
C VAL A 48 1.57 3.25 -7.23
N ALA A 49 2.42 2.24 -7.37
CA ALA A 49 3.20 1.99 -8.56
C ALA A 49 2.91 0.60 -9.15
N GLY A 50 2.46 0.57 -10.41
CA GLY A 50 2.21 -0.67 -11.14
C GLY A 50 0.88 -1.33 -10.78
N ILE A 51 0.78 -2.64 -11.04
CA ILE A 51 -0.49 -3.38 -10.92
C ILE A 51 -0.56 -4.06 -9.54
N PRO A 52 -1.62 -3.81 -8.75
CA PRO A 52 -1.84 -4.50 -7.48
C PRO A 52 -1.99 -6.02 -7.64
N HIS A 53 -1.45 -6.76 -6.68
CA HIS A 53 -1.68 -8.19 -6.58
C HIS A 53 -2.99 -8.46 -5.82
N ARG A 54 -3.83 -9.30 -6.41
CA ARG A 54 -5.16 -9.64 -5.88
C ARG A 54 -5.21 -11.08 -5.41
N VAL A 55 -6.04 -11.33 -4.41
CA VAL A 55 -6.41 -12.65 -3.91
C VAL A 55 -7.89 -12.88 -4.15
N VAL A 56 -8.30 -14.14 -4.30
CA VAL A 56 -9.71 -14.53 -4.44
C VAL A 56 -10.22 -15.07 -3.12
N ILE A 57 -11.31 -14.48 -2.61
CA ILE A 57 -12.01 -14.94 -1.41
C ILE A 57 -13.49 -15.02 -1.76
N ASP A 58 -14.10 -16.20 -1.58
CA ASP A 58 -15.52 -16.44 -1.87
C ASP A 58 -15.94 -16.00 -3.29
N GLY A 59 -15.05 -16.23 -4.27
CA GLY A 59 -15.28 -15.88 -5.68
C GLY A 59 -15.10 -14.40 -6.02
N GLN A 60 -14.71 -13.56 -5.07
CA GLN A 60 -14.45 -12.13 -5.27
C GLN A 60 -12.97 -11.80 -5.19
N PHE A 61 -12.52 -10.85 -6.02
CA PHE A 61 -11.14 -10.39 -6.03
C PHE A 61 -10.95 -9.22 -5.07
N TYR A 62 -9.92 -9.32 -4.23
CA TYR A 62 -9.51 -8.27 -3.31
C TYR A 62 -8.02 -7.98 -3.47
N ILE A 63 -7.63 -6.71 -3.41
CA ILE A 63 -6.23 -6.32 -3.34
C ILE A 63 -5.66 -6.81 -2.01
N GLY A 64 -4.58 -7.58 -2.06
CA GLY A 64 -3.87 -8.04 -0.86
C GLY A 64 -2.49 -7.41 -0.70
N ARG A 65 -1.98 -6.82 -1.78
CA ARG A 65 -0.62 -6.27 -1.87
C ARG A 65 -0.53 -5.24 -2.98
N ILE A 66 0.10 -4.11 -2.66
CA ILE A 66 0.46 -3.05 -3.60
C ILE A 66 1.97 -2.83 -3.59
N THR A 67 2.49 -2.44 -4.75
CA THR A 67 3.81 -1.85 -4.85
C THR A 67 3.64 -0.34 -4.83
N VAL A 68 4.49 0.36 -4.09
CA VAL A 68 4.42 1.82 -3.91
C VAL A 68 5.80 2.44 -4.12
N GLN A 69 5.82 3.73 -4.38
CA GLN A 69 7.04 4.53 -4.48
C GLN A 69 7.00 5.66 -3.44
N ARG A 70 7.98 5.71 -2.55
CA ARG A 70 8.13 6.82 -1.59
C ARG A 70 8.34 8.12 -2.37
N HIS A 71 7.65 9.19 -1.98
CA HIS A 71 7.93 10.51 -2.52
C HIS A 71 9.42 10.89 -2.35
N GLY A 72 9.94 11.72 -3.26
CA GLY A 72 11.28 12.29 -3.10
C GLY A 72 11.35 13.23 -1.89
N GLU A 73 12.57 13.70 -1.56
CA GLU A 73 12.68 14.89 -0.70
C GLU A 73 12.04 16.07 -1.42
N PRO A 74 11.30 16.95 -0.71
CA PRO A 74 10.89 18.22 -1.29
C PRO A 74 12.15 18.98 -1.71
N ALA A 75 12.13 19.50 -2.94
CA ALA A 75 13.23 20.27 -3.53
C ALA A 75 13.49 21.58 -2.77
#